data_AF-A0A851ASQ4-F1
#
_entry.id   AF-A0A851ASQ4-F1
#
_cell.length_a   1.000
_cell.length_b   1.000
_cell.length_c   1.000
_cell.angle_alpha   90.00
_cell.angle_beta   90.00
_cell.angle_gamma   90.00
#
_symmetry.space_group_name_H-M   'P 1'
#
loop_
_entity.id
_entity.type
_entity.pdbx_description
1 polymer ?
#
loop_
_entity_poly.entity_id
_entity_poly.type
_entity_poly.pdbx_seq_one_letter_code
_entity_poly.pdbx_strand_id
1 'polypeptide(L)'
;AGLDHELAFSKIIVELRKKHPGHILPDEDLQWVFVNAGGWMGSMCLLHASLTEYVLLFGTAVDTGGHSGRYWADISDTVISGTFRQWKEGTTRSEIYYPGDTIVHQAGEATSVQWSAGTWMVEYGRGFIPSTLAFALADTLFSTQDFVTLFYTLRVYAKGLLLEANAFFSTFGC
;
A
#
# COMPACT_ATOMS: atom_id res chain seq x y z
N ALA A 1 -17.62 -17.91 0.35
CA ALA A 1 -17.16 -16.93 -0.64
C ALA A 1 -16.90 -15.61 0.09
N GLY A 2 -15.80 -14.92 -0.23
CA GLY A 2 -15.50 -13.60 0.34
C GLY A 2 -16.54 -12.54 -0.08
N LEU A 3 -16.49 -11.37 0.57
CA LEU A 3 -17.26 -10.21 0.11
C LEU A 3 -16.66 -9.68 -1.20
N ASP A 4 -17.46 -8.94 -1.96
CA ASP A 4 -16.91 -8.08 -3.01
C ASP A 4 -15.92 -7.07 -2.42
N HIS A 5 -14.86 -6.76 -3.17
CA HIS A 5 -13.74 -5.92 -2.73
C HIS A 5 -14.17 -4.50 -2.33
N GLU A 6 -15.14 -3.88 -3.01
CA GLU A 6 -15.62 -2.54 -2.62
C GLU A 6 -16.31 -2.57 -1.25
N LEU A 7 -17.17 -3.57 -1.03
CA LEU A 7 -17.85 -3.77 0.25
C LEU A 7 -16.87 -4.17 1.36
N ALA A 8 -15.86 -4.97 1.03
CA ALA A 8 -14.80 -5.35 1.96
C ALA A 8 -14.01 -4.12 2.42
N PHE A 9 -13.56 -3.27 1.47
CA PHE A 9 -12.84 -2.04 1.76
C PHE A 9 -13.64 -1.07 2.64
N SER A 10 -14.92 -0.85 2.32
CA SER A 10 -15.78 0.00 3.14
C SER A 10 -15.87 -0.50 4.58
N LYS A 11 -16.06 -1.80 4.79
CA LYS A 11 -16.10 -2.40 6.13
C LYS A 11 -14.75 -2.30 6.85
N ILE A 12 -13.64 -2.55 6.16
CA ILE A 12 -12.30 -2.44 6.72
C ILE A 12 -12.04 -1.01 7.21
N ILE A 13 -12.35 0.00 6.40
CA ILE A 13 -12.16 1.41 6.79
C ILE A 13 -12.99 1.74 8.03
N VAL A 14 -14.26 1.32 8.07
CA VAL A 14 -15.15 1.57 9.22
C VAL A 14 -14.60 0.92 10.49
N GLU A 15 -14.19 -0.34 10.43
CA GLU A 15 -13.66 -1.05 11.60
C GLU A 15 -12.29 -0.52 12.04
N LEU A 16 -11.41 -0.13 11.09
CA LEU A 16 -10.14 0.52 11.42
C LEU A 16 -10.36 1.86 12.12
N ARG A 17 -11.30 2.70 11.65
CA ARG A 17 -11.67 3.96 12.31
C ARG A 17 -12.21 3.76 13.72
N LYS A 18 -13.03 2.73 13.93
CA LYS A 18 -13.56 2.40 15.26
C LYS A 18 -12.43 1.96 16.21
N LYS A 19 -11.49 1.16 15.72
CA LYS A 19 -10.41 0.59 16.52
C LYS A 19 -9.28 1.59 16.78
N HIS A 20 -9.05 2.52 15.84
CA HIS A 20 -7.99 3.53 15.88
C HIS A 20 -8.55 4.93 15.57
N PRO A 21 -9.36 5.52 16.47
CA PRO A 21 -9.95 6.84 16.25
C PRO A 21 -8.89 7.92 16.05
N GLY A 22 -9.05 8.74 15.02
CA GLY A 22 -8.12 9.85 14.72
C GLY A 22 -6.86 9.47 13.95
N HIS A 23 -6.66 8.18 13.61
CA HIS A 23 -5.47 7.70 12.90
C HIS A 23 -5.74 7.24 11.45
N ILE A 24 -6.99 7.30 11.01
CA ILE A 24 -7.40 6.95 9.64
C ILE A 24 -7.91 8.22 8.96
N LEU A 25 -7.45 8.48 7.73
CA LEU A 25 -7.84 9.63 6.92
C LEU A 25 -9.38 9.71 6.78
N PRO A 26 -9.95 10.93 6.80
CA PRO A 26 -11.38 11.14 6.59
C PRO A 26 -11.77 10.88 5.12
N ASP A 27 -13.06 10.63 4.86
CA ASP A 27 -13.55 10.25 3.52
C ASP A 27 -13.23 11.29 2.43
N GLU A 28 -13.19 12.58 2.79
CA GLU A 28 -12.81 13.69 1.89
C GLU A 28 -11.34 13.67 1.44
N ASP A 29 -10.50 12.94 2.17
CA ASP A 29 -9.08 12.78 1.89
C ASP A 29 -8.72 11.42 1.29
N LEU A 30 -9.66 10.46 1.31
CA LEU A 30 -9.49 9.17 0.65
C LEU A 30 -9.53 9.36 -0.87
N GLN A 31 -8.44 8.97 -1.53
CA GLN A 31 -8.26 9.11 -2.96
C GLN A 31 -7.54 7.88 -3.50
N TRP A 32 -8.05 7.34 -4.60
CA TRP A 32 -7.33 6.37 -5.42
C TRP A 32 -6.29 7.08 -6.29
N VAL A 33 -5.04 6.64 -6.20
CA VAL A 33 -3.89 7.20 -6.92
C VAL A 33 -3.14 6.05 -7.57
N PHE A 34 -2.75 6.21 -8.83
CA PHE A 34 -1.92 5.21 -9.50
C PHE A 34 -0.53 5.12 -8.86
N VAL A 35 0.05 3.93 -8.90
CA VAL A 35 1.41 3.66 -8.45
C VAL A 35 2.14 2.96 -9.57
N ASN A 36 3.26 3.54 -10.00
CA ASN A 36 4.16 2.96 -10.98
C ASN A 36 5.53 2.81 -10.33
N ALA A 37 5.97 1.56 -10.13
CA ALA A 37 7.27 1.25 -9.55
C ALA A 37 7.72 -0.16 -9.93
N GLY A 38 9.03 -0.38 -10.03
CA GLY A 38 9.61 -1.71 -10.28
C GLY A 38 9.12 -2.38 -11.58
N GLY A 39 8.61 -1.64 -12.55
CA GLY A 39 8.03 -2.13 -13.80
C GLY A 39 6.56 -2.56 -13.70
N TRP A 40 5.96 -2.58 -12.50
CA TRP A 40 4.55 -2.86 -12.31
C TRP A 40 3.74 -1.56 -12.14
N MET A 41 2.45 -1.64 -12.47
CA MET A 41 1.45 -0.60 -12.24
C MET A 41 0.31 -1.13 -11.37
N GLY A 42 -0.15 -0.32 -10.42
CA GLY A 42 -1.32 -0.58 -9.58
C GLY A 42 -2.01 0.72 -9.16
N SER A 43 -2.97 0.62 -8.26
CA SER A 43 -3.67 1.76 -7.66
C SER A 43 -3.71 1.59 -6.15
N MET A 44 -3.47 2.68 -5.42
CA MET A 44 -3.52 2.72 -3.97
C MET A 44 -4.53 3.74 -3.45
N CYS A 45 -5.11 3.45 -2.29
CA CYS A 45 -5.86 4.39 -1.47
C CYS A 45 -5.26 4.39 -0.06
N LEU A 46 -4.56 5.47 0.30
CA LEU A 46 -3.89 5.59 1.60
C LEU A 46 -4.93 5.78 2.72
N LEU A 47 -4.83 4.99 3.78
CA LEU A 47 -5.71 5.08 4.95
C LEU A 47 -5.00 5.73 6.13
N HIS A 48 -3.76 5.34 6.39
CA HIS A 48 -2.91 5.86 7.47
C HIS A 48 -1.49 6.03 6.95
N ALA A 49 -0.81 7.10 7.40
CA ALA A 49 0.60 7.29 7.14
C ALA A 49 1.29 8.12 8.22
N SER A 50 2.40 7.58 8.72
CA SER A 50 3.34 8.23 9.62
C SER A 50 4.76 8.12 9.07
N LEU A 51 5.76 8.50 9.88
CA LEU A 51 7.17 8.28 9.54
C LEU A 51 7.59 6.81 9.68
N THR A 52 6.85 6.03 10.47
CA THR A 52 7.22 4.66 10.84
C THR A 52 6.26 3.59 10.36
N GLU A 53 5.02 3.96 10.04
CA GLU A 53 3.94 3.04 9.69
C GLU A 53 3.07 3.62 8.58
N TYR A 54 2.50 2.76 7.73
CA TYR A 54 1.42 3.13 6.83
C TYR A 54 0.41 1.98 6.70
N VAL A 55 -0.83 2.32 6.36
CA VAL A 55 -1.86 1.37 5.94
C VAL A 55 -2.49 1.91 4.66
N LEU A 56 -2.60 1.08 3.63
CA LEU A 56 -3.26 1.44 2.39
C LEU A 56 -4.05 0.26 1.82
N LEU A 57 -5.01 0.58 0.97
CA LEU A 57 -5.65 -0.38 0.09
C LEU A 57 -4.90 -0.36 -1.23
N PHE A 58 -4.50 -1.52 -1.72
CA PHE A 58 -3.77 -1.64 -2.99
C PHE A 58 -4.45 -2.64 -3.90
N GLY A 59 -4.31 -2.45 -5.21
CA GLY A 59 -4.64 -3.49 -6.16
C GLY A 59 -4.54 -3.05 -7.60
N THR A 60 -5.03 -3.90 -8.48
CA THR A 60 -5.03 -3.68 -9.92
C THR A 60 -6.24 -4.33 -10.58
N ALA A 61 -6.80 -3.64 -11.57
CA ALA A 61 -7.85 -4.18 -12.42
C ALA A 61 -7.30 -4.94 -13.65
N VAL A 62 -5.99 -4.90 -13.88
CA VAL A 62 -5.30 -5.55 -15.01
C VAL A 62 -4.10 -6.37 -14.52
N ASP A 63 -3.64 -7.33 -15.32
CA ASP A 63 -2.43 -8.08 -15.00
C ASP A 63 -1.21 -7.18 -14.96
N THR A 64 -0.35 -7.37 -13.97
CA THR A 64 0.86 -6.57 -13.78
C THR A 64 1.91 -7.40 -13.03
N GLY A 65 3.18 -7.10 -13.26
CA GLY A 65 4.27 -7.78 -12.58
C GLY A 65 5.59 -7.04 -12.74
N GLY A 66 6.50 -7.27 -11.80
CA GLY A 66 7.76 -6.57 -11.76
C GLY A 66 8.55 -6.88 -10.50
N HIS A 67 9.39 -5.92 -10.09
CA HIS A 67 10.27 -6.01 -8.95
C HIS A 67 9.57 -5.51 -7.67
N SER A 68 9.65 -6.25 -6.56
CA SER A 68 8.99 -5.88 -5.30
C SER A 68 9.54 -4.60 -4.67
N GLY A 69 10.84 -4.33 -4.89
CA GLY A 69 11.60 -3.30 -4.18
C GLY A 69 12.39 -3.90 -3.00
N ARG A 70 13.41 -3.16 -2.54
CA ARG A 70 14.14 -3.44 -1.29
C ARG A 70 13.91 -2.28 -0.34
N TYR A 71 13.20 -2.54 0.75
CA TYR A 71 12.77 -1.51 1.69
C TYR A 71 13.54 -1.61 3.00
N TRP A 72 13.66 -0.50 3.72
CA TRP A 72 14.01 -0.48 5.15
C TRP A 72 12.75 -0.54 6.01
N ALA A 73 11.81 -1.38 5.59
CA ALA A 73 10.53 -1.60 6.23
C ALA A 73 10.08 -3.03 5.94
N ASP A 74 9.37 -3.61 6.90
CA ASP A 74 8.62 -4.84 6.73
C ASP A 74 7.24 -4.48 6.14
N ILE A 75 6.83 -5.20 5.11
CA ILE A 75 5.54 -5.01 4.44
C ILE A 75 4.74 -6.30 4.57
N SER A 76 3.46 -6.17 4.92
CA SER A 76 2.51 -7.26 4.97
C SER A 76 1.31 -6.97 4.08
N ASP A 77 1.07 -7.84 3.12
CA ASP A 77 -0.01 -7.77 2.16
C ASP A 77 -1.04 -8.84 2.45
N THR A 78 -2.28 -8.45 2.75
CA THR A 78 -3.37 -9.40 2.97
C THR A 78 -4.35 -9.36 1.80
N VAL A 79 -4.43 -10.46 1.06
CA VAL A 79 -5.21 -10.55 -0.18
C VAL A 79 -6.71 -10.61 0.13
N ILE A 80 -7.49 -9.74 -0.50
CA ILE A 80 -8.96 -9.71 -0.39
C ILE A 80 -9.62 -10.40 -1.60
N SER A 81 -9.06 -10.20 -2.79
CA SER A 81 -9.53 -10.82 -4.03
C SER A 81 -8.38 -11.05 -5.01
N GLY A 82 -8.61 -11.88 -6.03
CA GLY A 82 -7.64 -12.20 -7.07
C GLY A 82 -6.53 -13.14 -6.59
N THR A 83 -5.37 -13.07 -7.24
CA THR A 83 -4.18 -13.87 -6.91
C THR A 83 -2.91 -13.03 -6.91
N PHE A 84 -1.99 -13.38 -6.02
CA PHE A 84 -0.65 -12.79 -5.91
C PHE A 84 0.38 -13.89 -6.11
N ARG A 85 1.35 -13.69 -6.99
CA ARG A 85 2.47 -14.62 -7.19
C ARG A 85 3.77 -13.96 -6.74
N GLN A 86 4.53 -14.67 -5.92
CA GLN A 86 5.85 -14.25 -5.45
C GLN A 86 6.92 -15.23 -5.95
N TRP A 87 8.02 -14.69 -6.45
CA TRP A 87 9.22 -15.46 -6.74
C TRP A 87 10.41 -14.84 -5.98
N LYS A 88 10.92 -15.57 -4.98
CA LYS A 88 11.99 -15.10 -4.11
C LYS A 88 13.36 -15.18 -4.78
N GLU A 89 14.18 -14.16 -4.56
CA GLU A 89 15.59 -14.14 -5.00
C GLU A 89 16.33 -15.41 -4.56
N GLY A 90 17.15 -15.97 -5.45
CA GLY A 90 17.91 -17.19 -5.20
C GLY A 90 17.14 -18.51 -5.37
N THR A 91 15.86 -18.47 -5.70
CA THR A 91 15.04 -19.67 -5.97
C THR A 91 14.72 -19.81 -7.47
N THR A 92 14.21 -20.98 -7.88
CA THR A 92 13.77 -21.26 -9.26
C THR A 92 12.27 -21.58 -9.35
N ARG A 93 11.51 -21.27 -8.29
CA ARG A 93 10.08 -21.56 -8.17
C ARG A 93 9.35 -20.36 -7.59
N SER A 94 8.11 -20.17 -8.02
CA SER A 94 7.21 -19.16 -7.49
C SER A 94 6.11 -19.78 -6.64
N GLU A 95 5.62 -19.03 -5.66
CA GLU A 95 4.44 -19.36 -4.86
C GLU A 95 3.25 -18.48 -5.27
N ILE A 96 2.03 -19.00 -5.14
CA ILE A 96 0.79 -18.28 -5.43
C ILE A 96 -0.02 -18.21 -4.14
N TYR A 97 -0.49 -17.02 -3.82
CA TYR A 97 -1.31 -16.69 -2.67
C TYR A 97 -2.71 -16.29 -3.12
N TYR A 98 -3.69 -16.59 -2.28
CA TYR A 98 -5.12 -16.49 -2.55
C TYR A 98 -5.81 -15.58 -1.52
N PRO A 99 -7.09 -15.21 -1.75
CA PRO A 99 -7.84 -14.39 -0.81
C PRO A 99 -7.87 -14.98 0.61
N GLY A 100 -7.47 -14.18 1.59
CA GLY A 100 -7.30 -14.56 3.00
C GLY A 100 -5.85 -14.83 3.41
N ASP A 101 -4.95 -15.04 2.45
CA ASP A 101 -3.51 -15.21 2.73
C ASP A 101 -2.85 -13.85 3.03
N THR A 102 -1.87 -13.87 3.93
CA THR A 102 -0.99 -12.73 4.20
C THR A 102 0.43 -13.05 3.75
N ILE A 103 0.96 -12.24 2.84
CA ILE A 103 2.34 -12.28 2.38
C ILE A 103 3.14 -11.30 3.25
N VAL A 104 4.32 -11.72 3.72
CA VAL A 104 5.22 -10.86 4.48
C VAL A 104 6.52 -10.70 3.69
N HIS A 105 6.87 -9.45 3.38
CA HIS A 105 8.10 -9.04 2.72
C HIS A 105 8.98 -8.33 3.74
N GLN A 106 10.09 -8.96 4.14
CA GLN A 106 10.95 -8.44 5.20
C GLN A 106 11.87 -7.33 4.69
N ALA A 107 12.31 -6.46 5.59
CA ALA A 107 13.28 -5.43 5.27
C ALA A 107 14.52 -6.00 4.57
N GLY A 108 14.89 -5.41 3.43
CA GLY A 108 16.02 -5.82 2.61
C GLY A 108 15.77 -6.99 1.64
N GLU A 109 14.64 -7.70 1.73
CA GLU A 109 14.29 -8.75 0.77
C GLU A 109 13.99 -8.16 -0.63
N ALA A 110 14.21 -8.96 -1.66
CA ALA A 110 13.79 -8.66 -3.03
C ALA A 110 13.09 -9.88 -3.63
N THR A 111 11.95 -9.65 -4.27
CA THR A 111 11.17 -10.68 -4.95
C THR A 111 10.67 -10.17 -6.29
N SER A 112 10.44 -11.08 -7.24
CA SER A 112 9.60 -10.77 -8.40
C SER A 112 8.16 -11.04 -8.02
N VAL A 113 7.30 -10.10 -8.33
CA VAL A 113 5.88 -10.11 -7.95
C VAL A 113 5.01 -10.03 -9.19
N GLN A 114 3.85 -10.67 -9.13
CA GLN A 114 2.82 -10.58 -10.16
C GLN A 114 1.45 -10.59 -9.50
N TRP A 115 0.61 -9.67 -9.92
CA TRP A 115 -0.80 -9.62 -9.56
C TRP A 115 -1.63 -9.92 -10.81
N SER A 116 -2.62 -10.82 -10.66
CA SER A 116 -3.62 -11.01 -11.70
C SER A 116 -4.62 -9.86 -11.75
N ALA A 117 -5.30 -9.68 -12.89
CA ALA A 117 -6.42 -8.75 -13.00
C ALA A 117 -7.48 -9.00 -11.91
N GLY A 118 -7.90 -7.94 -11.19
CA GLY A 118 -8.87 -8.01 -10.10
C GLY A 118 -8.28 -8.40 -8.73
N THR A 119 -6.95 -8.35 -8.59
CA THR A 119 -6.29 -8.55 -7.30
C THR A 119 -6.32 -7.28 -6.47
N TRP A 120 -6.87 -7.39 -5.26
CA TRP A 120 -7.02 -6.30 -4.29
C TRP A 120 -6.61 -6.77 -2.89
N MET A 121 -5.96 -5.90 -2.12
CA MET A 121 -5.39 -6.21 -0.81
C MET A 121 -5.36 -5.01 0.13
N VAL A 122 -5.16 -5.31 1.42
CA VAL A 122 -4.70 -4.33 2.41
C VAL A 122 -3.20 -4.52 2.59
N GLU A 123 -2.46 -3.43 2.49
CA GLU A 123 -1.02 -3.39 2.73
C GLU A 123 -0.76 -2.62 4.03
N TYR A 124 0.05 -3.19 4.91
CA TYR A 124 0.58 -2.54 6.10
C TYR A 124 2.10 -2.58 6.04
N GLY A 125 2.74 -1.44 6.22
CA GLY A 125 4.19 -1.35 6.28
C GLY A 125 4.67 -0.73 7.59
N ARG A 126 5.81 -1.25 8.09
CA ARG A 126 6.46 -0.78 9.31
C ARG A 126 7.97 -0.68 9.14
N GLY A 127 8.53 0.49 9.38
CA GLY A 127 9.96 0.77 9.23
C GLY A 127 10.19 2.23 8.81
N PHE A 128 11.25 2.53 8.07
CA PHE A 128 11.50 3.91 7.64
C PHE A 128 10.70 4.25 6.36
N ILE A 129 9.44 4.64 6.52
CA ILE A 129 8.48 4.84 5.42
C ILE A 129 8.95 5.86 4.37
N PRO A 130 9.57 7.00 4.72
CA PRO A 130 10.09 7.93 3.71
C PRO A 130 11.08 7.29 2.73
N SER A 131 11.80 6.23 3.11
CA SER A 131 12.69 5.53 2.17
C SER A 131 11.95 4.70 1.12
N THR A 132 10.73 4.24 1.40
CA THR A 132 9.95 3.44 0.44
C THR A 132 9.39 4.30 -0.70
N LEU A 133 9.12 5.59 -0.44
CA LEU A 133 8.63 6.55 -1.42
C LEU A 133 9.58 6.73 -2.61
N ALA A 134 10.90 6.66 -2.38
CA ALA A 134 11.87 6.78 -3.45
C ALA A 134 11.71 5.66 -4.50
N PHE A 135 11.41 4.45 -4.05
CA PHE A 135 11.10 3.33 -4.94
C PHE A 135 9.71 3.48 -5.57
N ALA A 136 8.69 3.81 -4.76
CA ALA A 136 7.30 3.94 -5.20
C ALA A 136 7.08 5.04 -6.27
N LEU A 137 8.01 6.00 -6.39
CA LEU A 137 7.95 7.11 -7.34
C LEU A 137 8.98 6.98 -8.47
N ALA A 138 9.80 5.93 -8.49
CA ALA A 138 10.89 5.79 -9.45
C ALA A 138 10.37 5.74 -10.90
N ASP A 139 9.41 4.85 -11.20
CA ASP A 139 8.86 4.78 -12.56
C ASP A 139 7.92 5.96 -12.84
N THR A 140 7.27 6.54 -11.84
CA THR A 140 6.55 7.81 -12.01
C THR A 140 7.46 8.92 -12.54
N LEU A 141 8.70 9.01 -12.05
CA LEU A 141 9.66 10.03 -12.47
C LEU A 141 10.39 9.68 -13.77
N PHE A 142 10.85 8.44 -13.91
CA PHE A 142 11.78 8.05 -14.98
C PHE A 142 11.13 7.23 -16.11
N SER A 143 9.88 6.79 -15.95
CA SER A 143 9.14 6.03 -16.96
C SER A 143 7.91 6.80 -17.45
N THR A 144 6.92 7.03 -16.60
CA THR A 144 5.63 7.61 -17.01
C THR A 144 5.64 9.14 -17.10
N GLN A 145 6.51 9.79 -16.34
CA GLN A 145 6.59 11.25 -16.21
C GLN A 145 5.25 11.88 -15.76
N ASP A 146 4.46 11.12 -15.00
CA ASP A 146 3.17 11.57 -14.48
C ASP A 146 3.35 12.42 -13.22
N PHE A 147 3.66 13.69 -13.44
CA PHE A 147 3.82 14.68 -12.36
C PHE A 147 2.51 14.98 -11.61
N VAL A 148 1.35 14.65 -12.19
CA VAL A 148 0.06 14.80 -11.52
C VAL A 148 -0.09 13.71 -10.47
N THR A 149 0.20 12.46 -10.83
CA THR A 149 0.24 11.33 -9.89
C THR A 149 1.29 11.53 -8.80
N LEU A 150 2.48 12.04 -9.17
CA LEU A 150 3.49 12.44 -8.18
C LEU A 150 2.93 13.42 -7.14
N PHE A 151 2.25 14.49 -7.60
CA PHE A 151 1.64 15.47 -6.72
C PHE A 151 0.56 14.85 -5.83
N TYR A 152 -0.31 13.99 -6.36
CA TYR A 152 -1.33 13.32 -5.57
C TYR A 152 -0.75 12.44 -4.48
N THR A 153 0.28 11.63 -4.79
CA THR A 153 0.96 10.78 -3.82
C THR A 153 1.57 11.60 -2.68
N LEU A 154 2.31 12.66 -3.01
CA LEU A 154 2.92 13.54 -2.00
C LEU A 154 1.86 14.27 -1.15
N ARG A 155 0.78 14.74 -1.78
CA ARG A 155 -0.33 15.42 -1.10
C ARG A 155 -1.03 14.51 -0.10
N VAL A 156 -1.33 13.27 -0.50
CA VAL A 156 -2.03 12.32 0.37
C VAL A 156 -1.12 11.87 1.52
N TYR A 157 0.18 11.68 1.28
CA TYR A 157 1.14 11.41 2.35
C TYR A 157 1.25 12.59 3.34
N ALA A 158 1.30 13.83 2.85
CA ALA A 158 1.31 15.01 3.69
C ALA A 158 0.05 15.15 4.56
N LYS A 159 -1.13 14.83 4.01
CA LYS A 159 -2.38 14.78 4.78
C LYS A 159 -2.33 13.74 5.90
N GLY A 160 -1.78 12.55 5.63
CA GLY A 160 -1.55 11.52 6.65
C GLY A 160 -0.63 12.01 7.78
N LEU A 161 0.50 12.63 7.43
CA LEU A 161 1.41 13.21 8.43
C LEU A 161 0.76 14.32 9.26
N LEU A 162 -0.06 15.17 8.64
CA LEU A 162 -0.79 16.22 9.35
C LEU A 162 -1.85 15.64 10.30
N LEU A 163 -2.55 14.58 9.89
CA LEU A 163 -3.48 13.85 10.76
C LEU A 163 -2.77 13.32 12.00
N GLU A 164 -1.65 12.62 11.83
CA GLU A 164 -0.89 12.06 12.94
C GLU A 164 -0.29 13.14 13.85
N ALA A 165 0.17 14.26 13.28
CA ALA A 165 0.62 15.40 14.07
C ALA A 165 -0.52 15.99 14.92
N ASN A 166 -1.70 16.18 14.34
CA ASN A 166 -2.87 16.69 15.06
C ASN A 166 -3.34 15.73 16.17
N ALA A 167 -3.35 14.42 15.90
CA ALA A 167 -3.68 13.40 16.89
C ALA A 167 -2.70 13.40 18.06
N PHE A 168 -1.39 13.54 17.77
CA PHE A 168 -0.34 13.66 18.78
C PHE A 168 -0.58 14.89 19.67
N PHE A 169 -0.77 16.08 19.09
CA PHE A 169 -0.99 17.30 19.88
C PHE A 169 -2.30 17.27 20.68
N SER A 170 -3.35 16.65 20.16
CA SER A 170 -4.63 16.49 20.88
C SER A 170 -4.49 15.60 22.12
N THR A 171 -3.57 14.63 22.08
CA THR A 171 -3.31 13.71 23.19
C THR A 171 -2.46 14.34 24.29
N PHE A 172 -1.50 15.21 23.93
CA PHE A 172 -0.61 15.90 24.87
C PHE A 172 -1.14 17.25 25.37
N GLY A 173 -2.20 17.79 24.77
CA GLY A 173 -2.83 19.06 25.14
C GLY A 173 -3.89 18.96 26.24
N CYS A 174 -4.01 17.81 26.93
CA CYS A 174 -4.94 17.56 28.03
C CYS A 174 -4.20 17.43 29.36
#